data_AF-A0A2R9C7G8-F1
#
_entry.id   AF-A0A2R9C7G8-F1
#
_cell.length_a   1.000
_cell.length_b   1.000
_cell.length_c   1.000
_cell.angle_alpha   90.00
_cell.angle_beta   90.00
_cell.angle_gamma   90.00
#
_symmetry.space_group_name_H-M   'P 1'
#
loop_
_entity.id
_entity.type
_entity.pdbx_description
1 polymer ?
#
loop_
_entity_poly.entity_id
_entity_poly.type
_entity_poly.pdbx_seq_one_letter_code
_entity_poly.pdbx_strand_id
1 'polypeptide(L)'
;MADMQNLVERLERAVGLLEAVSHTSDMHPPYVQAFDSLLAGPVAEYLKISKETGGDVQKYAEMVHTGLTLERALLVTASQCQQPADNKLSNLLAPISEQIKEVITFREKNRGSKLFNHLSAVSESIQALGWVAMAPKPGPYVKEMNDAAMFYTNRVLKEYKDVDKKHVDWVKAYLSIWTELQAYIKEFHTTGLPGAKRDCGKRTEWTLPSGPSAGSGPPPRSPGRPPSSPSSDESASRSALFAQINQGESITHALNHVMGKVPTISINKTDGCHAYLSKNSLDCEIVSAKSS
;
A
#
# COMPACT_ATOMS: atom_id res chain seq x y z
N MET A 1 18.87 -49.56 19.57
CA MET A 1 19.09 -48.54 20.62
C MET A 1 19.72 -47.27 20.04
N ALA A 2 20.76 -47.36 19.20
CA ALA A 2 21.38 -46.18 18.55
C ALA A 2 20.40 -45.30 17.73
N ASP A 3 19.44 -45.90 17.03
CA ASP A 3 18.47 -45.13 16.21
C ASP A 3 17.49 -44.29 17.04
N MET A 4 17.14 -44.73 18.26
CA MET A 4 16.26 -43.95 19.15
C MET A 4 16.99 -42.75 19.74
N GLN A 5 18.26 -42.90 20.13
CA GLN A 5 19.07 -41.78 20.59
C GLN A 5 19.22 -40.70 19.51
N ASN A 6 19.43 -41.09 18.26
CA ASN A 6 19.53 -40.13 17.14
C ASN A 6 18.20 -39.39 16.88
N LEU A 7 17.06 -40.09 17.03
CA LEU A 7 15.75 -39.48 16.88
C LEU A 7 15.47 -38.45 18.00
N VAL A 8 15.85 -38.76 19.24
CA VAL A 8 15.69 -37.87 20.39
C VAL A 8 16.54 -36.61 20.24
N GLU A 9 17.82 -36.74 19.87
CA GLU A 9 18.69 -35.56 19.62
C GLU A 9 18.15 -34.66 18.50
N ARG A 10 17.61 -35.26 17.43
CA ARG A 10 16.99 -34.50 16.34
C ARG A 10 15.71 -33.80 16.79
N LEU A 11 14.92 -34.44 17.66
CA LEU A 11 13.71 -33.83 18.24
C LEU A 11 14.08 -32.67 19.18
N GLU A 12 15.04 -32.87 20.08
CA GLU A 12 15.51 -31.83 21.00
C GLU A 12 16.09 -30.63 20.25
N ARG A 13 16.81 -30.87 19.16
CA ARG A 13 17.32 -29.80 18.28
C ARG A 13 16.20 -29.08 17.54
N ALA A 14 15.17 -29.79 17.08
CA ALA A 14 14.01 -29.18 16.44
C ALA A 14 13.18 -28.37 17.44
N VAL A 15 13.02 -28.87 18.68
CA VAL A 15 12.35 -28.17 19.79
C VAL A 15 13.13 -26.92 20.17
N GLY A 16 14.46 -26.99 20.33
CA GLY A 16 15.27 -25.80 20.62
C GLY A 16 15.22 -24.73 19.52
N LEU A 17 15.13 -25.16 18.24
CA LEU A 17 14.92 -24.22 17.13
C LEU A 17 13.51 -23.61 17.14
N LEU A 18 12.47 -24.41 17.44
CA LEU A 18 11.09 -23.94 17.58
C LEU A 18 10.93 -22.99 18.77
N GLU A 19 11.57 -23.28 19.89
CA GLU A 19 11.59 -22.42 21.08
C GLU A 19 12.33 -21.11 20.81
N ALA A 20 13.46 -21.14 20.08
CA ALA A 20 14.16 -19.92 19.67
C ALA A 20 13.32 -19.04 18.73
N VAL A 21 12.60 -19.66 17.77
CA VAL A 21 11.65 -18.95 16.90
C VAL A 21 10.49 -18.36 17.73
N SER A 22 9.96 -19.10 18.70
CA SER A 22 8.92 -18.64 19.62
C SER A 22 9.38 -17.48 20.52
N HIS A 23 10.66 -17.46 20.94
CA HIS A 23 11.20 -16.35 21.73
C HIS A 23 11.42 -15.08 20.89
N THR A 24 11.70 -15.22 19.59
CA THR A 24 11.80 -14.04 18.71
C THR A 24 10.45 -13.39 18.39
N SER A 25 9.34 -14.14 18.44
CA SER A 25 8.00 -13.54 18.36
C SER A 25 7.64 -12.72 19.60
N ASP A 26 8.09 -13.15 20.79
CA ASP A 26 7.79 -12.48 22.07
C ASP A 26 8.56 -11.16 22.32
N MET A 27 9.54 -10.83 21.46
CA MET A 27 10.36 -9.62 21.59
C MET A 27 9.87 -8.42 20.78
N HIS A 28 8.88 -8.59 19.90
CA HIS A 28 8.36 -7.52 19.07
C HIS A 28 7.08 -6.90 19.64
N PRO A 29 6.79 -5.62 19.38
CA PRO A 29 5.54 -5.02 19.84
C PRO A 29 4.30 -5.71 19.27
N PRO A 30 3.13 -5.56 19.94
CA PRO A 30 1.88 -6.21 19.52
C PRO A 30 1.50 -5.98 18.04
N TYR A 31 1.76 -4.80 17.49
CA TYR A 31 1.45 -4.53 16.08
C TYR A 31 2.35 -5.30 15.10
N VAL A 32 3.61 -5.59 15.47
CA VAL A 32 4.48 -6.42 14.62
C VAL A 32 4.01 -7.87 14.68
N GLN A 33 3.65 -8.37 15.86
CA GLN A 33 3.10 -9.73 16.03
C GLN A 33 1.76 -9.91 15.29
N ALA A 34 0.90 -8.89 15.31
CA ALA A 34 -0.34 -8.89 14.53
C ALA A 34 -0.07 -8.94 13.03
N PHE A 35 0.95 -8.21 12.56
CA PHE A 35 1.39 -8.30 11.15
C PHE A 35 1.98 -9.68 10.81
N ASP A 36 2.72 -10.31 11.74
CA ASP A 36 3.22 -11.67 11.57
C ASP A 36 2.06 -12.69 11.42
N SER A 37 0.97 -12.47 12.14
CA SER A 37 -0.25 -13.27 12.00
C SER A 37 -0.92 -13.08 10.63
N LEU A 38 -0.87 -11.87 10.07
CA LEU A 38 -1.32 -11.59 8.70
C LEU A 38 -0.44 -12.32 7.66
N LEU A 39 0.89 -12.34 7.85
CA LEU A 39 1.80 -13.09 6.99
C LEU A 39 1.59 -14.60 7.08
N ALA A 40 1.40 -15.13 8.29
CA ALA A 40 1.21 -16.56 8.53
C ALA A 40 -0.21 -17.07 8.19
N GLY A 41 -1.20 -16.18 8.12
CA GLY A 41 -2.58 -16.51 7.81
C GLY A 41 -2.93 -16.26 6.34
N PRO A 42 -3.60 -15.14 6.01
CA PRO A 42 -4.13 -14.87 4.66
C PRO A 42 -3.04 -14.87 3.58
N VAL A 43 -1.84 -14.38 3.88
CA VAL A 43 -0.74 -14.34 2.90
C VAL A 43 -0.20 -15.74 2.61
N ALA A 44 -0.06 -16.58 3.63
CA ALA A 44 0.37 -17.98 3.47
C ALA A 44 -0.64 -18.78 2.62
N GLU A 45 -1.94 -18.60 2.85
CA GLU A 45 -2.97 -19.26 2.03
C GLU A 45 -2.95 -18.75 0.58
N TYR A 46 -2.81 -17.44 0.38
CA TYR A 46 -2.66 -16.86 -0.97
C TYR A 46 -1.43 -17.42 -1.71
N LEU A 47 -0.28 -17.53 -1.04
CA LEU A 47 0.95 -18.10 -1.60
C LEU A 47 0.75 -19.56 -2.00
N LYS A 48 0.13 -20.35 -1.13
CA LYS A 48 -0.17 -21.77 -1.38
C LYS A 48 -1.03 -21.94 -2.63
N ILE A 49 -2.16 -21.23 -2.72
CA ILE A 49 -3.06 -21.33 -3.88
C ILE A 49 -2.40 -20.77 -5.15
N SER A 50 -1.59 -19.72 -5.03
CA SER A 50 -0.84 -19.16 -6.17
C SER A 50 0.19 -20.14 -6.71
N LYS A 51 0.84 -20.92 -5.84
CA LYS A 51 1.75 -22.01 -6.23
C LYS A 51 1.02 -23.15 -6.92
N GLU A 52 -0.16 -23.52 -6.44
CA GLU A 52 -1.02 -24.52 -7.11
C GLU A 52 -1.52 -24.04 -8.48
N THR A 53 -1.76 -22.74 -8.63
CA THR A 53 -2.14 -22.12 -9.91
C THR A 53 -0.96 -22.10 -10.89
N GLY A 54 0.26 -21.84 -10.39
CA GLY A 54 1.50 -21.85 -11.15
C GLY A 54 1.64 -20.67 -12.14
N GLY A 55 2.66 -20.77 -13.00
CA GLY A 55 2.91 -19.81 -14.07
C GLY A 55 3.16 -18.38 -13.57
N ASP A 56 2.53 -17.41 -14.24
CA ASP A 56 2.72 -15.99 -13.89
C ASP A 56 2.11 -15.63 -12.52
N VAL A 57 1.04 -16.32 -12.11
CA VAL A 57 0.37 -16.07 -10.82
C VAL A 57 1.27 -16.44 -9.65
N GLN A 58 2.00 -17.56 -9.74
CA GLN A 58 2.98 -17.93 -8.72
C GLN A 58 4.07 -16.86 -8.58
N LYS A 59 4.64 -16.40 -9.71
CA LYS A 59 5.69 -15.37 -9.70
C LYS A 59 5.21 -14.08 -9.04
N TYR A 60 3.98 -13.66 -9.34
CA TYR A 60 3.36 -12.51 -8.67
C TYR A 60 3.26 -12.70 -7.17
N ALA A 61 2.85 -13.87 -6.73
CA ALA A 61 2.67 -14.14 -5.32
C ALA A 61 3.99 -14.05 -4.54
N GLU A 62 5.10 -14.50 -5.15
CA GLU A 62 6.45 -14.32 -4.62
C GLU A 62 6.83 -12.84 -4.51
N MET A 63 6.55 -12.03 -5.53
CA MET A 63 6.82 -10.57 -5.50
C MET A 63 5.98 -9.83 -4.45
N VAL A 64 4.70 -10.18 -4.32
CA VAL A 64 3.80 -9.63 -3.28
C VAL A 64 4.31 -9.99 -1.88
N HIS A 65 4.74 -11.25 -1.69
CA HIS A 65 5.31 -11.70 -0.42
C HIS A 65 6.60 -10.97 -0.08
N THR A 66 7.48 -10.71 -1.07
CA THR A 66 8.66 -9.86 -0.86
C THR A 66 8.26 -8.46 -0.40
N GLY A 67 7.25 -7.85 -1.03
CA GLY A 67 6.73 -6.54 -0.64
C GLY A 67 6.20 -6.50 0.80
N LEU A 68 5.42 -7.50 1.19
CA LEU A 68 4.90 -7.63 2.56
C LEU A 68 6.01 -7.91 3.59
N THR A 69 7.05 -8.64 3.19
CA THR A 69 8.23 -8.88 4.04
C THR A 69 9.03 -7.60 4.26
N LEU A 70 9.16 -6.75 3.23
CA LEU A 70 9.76 -5.42 3.35
C LEU A 70 8.92 -4.50 4.25
N GLU A 71 7.60 -4.56 4.14
CA GLU A 71 6.68 -3.83 5.02
C GLU A 71 6.82 -4.27 6.49
N ARG A 72 6.93 -5.58 6.75
CA ARG A 72 7.25 -6.10 8.09
C ARG A 72 8.58 -5.56 8.61
N ALA A 73 9.63 -5.57 7.79
CA ALA A 73 10.95 -5.07 8.17
C ALA A 73 10.90 -3.57 8.53
N LEU A 74 10.10 -2.79 7.82
CA LEU A 74 9.83 -1.39 8.14
C LEU A 74 9.12 -1.26 9.49
N LEU A 75 8.08 -2.06 9.76
CA LEU A 75 7.35 -2.04 11.03
C LEU A 75 8.26 -2.40 12.22
N VAL A 76 9.12 -3.41 12.06
CA VAL A 76 10.14 -3.75 13.07
C VAL A 76 11.11 -2.59 13.29
N THR A 77 11.59 -1.96 12.21
CA THR A 77 12.50 -0.80 12.32
C THR A 77 11.82 0.38 13.02
N ALA A 78 10.54 0.63 12.71
CA ALA A 78 9.72 1.66 13.34
C ALA A 78 9.49 1.40 14.84
N SER A 79 9.55 0.13 15.28
CA SER A 79 9.45 -0.22 16.70
C SER A 79 10.70 0.10 17.52
N GLN A 80 11.87 -0.02 16.89
CA GLN A 80 13.16 0.11 17.56
C GLN A 80 13.72 1.53 17.48
N CYS A 81 13.32 2.29 16.47
CA CYS A 81 13.72 3.68 16.32
C CYS A 81 12.74 4.59 17.05
N GLN A 82 13.21 5.26 18.11
CA GLN A 82 12.52 6.41 18.69
C GLN A 82 12.56 7.55 17.65
N GLN A 83 11.63 7.51 16.70
CA GLN A 83 11.49 8.41 15.55
C GLN A 83 12.80 8.60 14.74
N PRO A 84 12.98 7.90 13.61
CA PRO A 84 14.05 8.24 12.68
C PRO A 84 13.87 9.69 12.20
N ALA A 85 14.91 10.52 12.28
CA ALA A 85 14.93 11.81 11.59
C ALA A 85 14.52 11.61 10.12
N ASP A 86 13.71 12.51 9.56
CA ASP A 86 12.91 12.32 8.34
C ASP A 86 13.70 11.72 7.15
N ASN A 87 14.98 12.09 6.99
CA ASN A 87 15.90 11.57 5.98
C ASN A 87 16.17 10.04 6.03
N LYS A 88 15.88 9.35 7.15
CA LYS A 88 16.04 7.89 7.26
C LYS A 88 14.83 7.14 6.72
N LEU A 89 13.66 7.77 6.70
CA LEU A 89 12.41 7.09 6.38
C LEU A 89 12.19 6.96 4.86
N SER A 90 12.66 7.92 4.06
CA SER A 90 12.72 7.79 2.60
C SER A 90 13.59 6.60 2.16
N ASN A 91 14.75 6.41 2.78
CA ASN A 91 15.64 5.26 2.55
C ASN A 91 15.00 3.93 2.94
N LEU A 92 14.16 3.91 3.98
CA LEU A 92 13.43 2.71 4.41
C LEU A 92 12.22 2.40 3.51
N LEU A 93 11.64 3.41 2.85
CA LEU A 93 10.50 3.26 1.94
C LEU A 93 10.93 2.92 0.50
N ALA A 94 12.17 3.23 0.11
CA ALA A 94 12.69 2.98 -1.22
C ALA A 94 12.56 1.50 -1.65
N PRO A 95 12.92 0.49 -0.81
CA PRO A 95 12.76 -0.92 -1.18
C PRO A 95 11.30 -1.30 -1.47
N ILE A 96 10.35 -0.79 -0.69
CA ILE A 96 8.90 -1.05 -0.90
C ILE A 96 8.45 -0.42 -2.22
N SER A 97 8.88 0.83 -2.48
CA SER A 97 8.61 1.54 -3.73
C SER A 97 9.14 0.78 -4.96
N GLU A 98 10.38 0.30 -4.90
CA GLU A 98 10.99 -0.50 -5.96
C GLU A 98 10.24 -1.82 -6.18
N GLN A 99 9.85 -2.50 -5.10
CA GLN A 99 9.07 -3.72 -5.19
C GLN A 99 7.70 -3.50 -5.85
N ILE A 100 7.00 -2.40 -5.51
CA ILE A 100 5.74 -2.02 -6.15
C ILE A 100 5.95 -1.80 -7.64
N LYS A 101 6.99 -1.04 -8.03
CA LYS A 101 7.31 -0.80 -9.44
C LYS A 101 7.58 -2.11 -10.18
N GLU A 102 8.33 -3.02 -9.57
CA GLU A 102 8.64 -4.32 -10.16
C GLU A 102 7.36 -5.13 -10.47
N VAL A 103 6.42 -5.18 -9.51
CA VAL A 103 5.13 -5.85 -9.64
C VAL A 103 4.29 -5.26 -10.78
N ILE A 104 4.31 -3.93 -10.93
CA ILE A 104 3.60 -3.22 -12.02
C ILE A 104 4.26 -3.53 -13.37
N THR A 105 5.58 -3.40 -13.46
CA THR A 105 6.34 -3.67 -14.70
C THR A 105 6.21 -5.12 -15.16
N PHE A 106 6.14 -6.08 -14.24
CA PHE A 106 5.91 -7.47 -14.60
C PHE A 106 4.59 -7.63 -15.38
N ARG A 107 3.53 -6.89 -15.01
CA ARG A 107 2.21 -6.99 -15.64
C ARG A 107 2.28 -6.48 -17.07
N GLU A 108 2.96 -5.36 -17.24
CA GLU A 108 3.14 -4.67 -18.52
C GLU A 108 3.94 -5.52 -19.50
N LYS A 109 4.94 -6.27 -19.01
CA LYS A 109 5.72 -7.21 -19.82
C LYS A 109 4.95 -8.47 -20.19
N ASN A 110 3.92 -8.84 -19.43
CA ASN A 110 3.16 -10.08 -19.58
C ASN A 110 1.70 -9.86 -20.04
N ARG A 111 1.46 -8.88 -20.92
CA ARG A 111 0.12 -8.56 -21.45
C ARG A 111 -0.56 -9.70 -22.22
N GLY A 112 0.23 -10.64 -22.75
CA GLY A 112 -0.28 -11.84 -23.43
C GLY A 112 -0.64 -13.00 -22.48
N SER A 113 -0.52 -12.83 -21.16
CA SER A 113 -0.80 -13.90 -20.20
C SER A 113 -2.27 -14.33 -20.24
N LYS A 114 -2.52 -15.65 -20.21
CA LYS A 114 -3.87 -16.19 -20.06
C LYS A 114 -4.50 -15.82 -18.71
N LEU A 115 -3.67 -15.50 -17.72
CA LEU A 115 -4.08 -15.11 -16.38
C LEU A 115 -4.02 -13.59 -16.18
N PHE A 116 -4.13 -12.79 -17.26
CA PHE A 116 -3.96 -11.34 -17.21
C PHE A 116 -4.90 -10.61 -16.22
N ASN A 117 -6.12 -11.13 -15.98
CA ASN A 117 -7.01 -10.56 -14.95
C ASN A 117 -6.45 -10.78 -13.53
N HIS A 118 -5.75 -11.88 -13.26
CA HIS A 118 -5.06 -12.10 -12.00
C HIS A 118 -3.91 -11.11 -11.84
N LEU A 119 -3.11 -10.94 -12.90
CA LEU A 119 -1.99 -10.00 -12.90
C LEU A 119 -2.47 -8.56 -12.69
N SER A 120 -3.59 -8.20 -13.31
CA SER A 120 -4.19 -6.87 -13.19
C SER A 120 -4.78 -6.64 -11.79
N ALA A 121 -5.42 -7.64 -11.19
CA ALA A 121 -5.86 -7.52 -9.80
C ALA A 121 -4.70 -7.18 -8.86
N VAL A 122 -3.53 -7.79 -9.09
CA VAL A 122 -2.36 -7.53 -8.26
C VAL A 122 -1.70 -6.19 -8.55
N SER A 123 -1.38 -5.89 -9.82
CA SER A 123 -0.67 -4.65 -10.17
C SER A 123 -1.46 -3.38 -9.84
N GLU A 124 -2.79 -3.44 -9.90
CA GLU A 124 -3.66 -2.29 -9.69
C GLU A 124 -4.01 -2.07 -8.21
N SER A 125 -3.59 -2.99 -7.32
CA SER A 125 -3.84 -2.88 -5.87
C SER A 125 -2.58 -2.99 -5.01
N ILE A 126 -1.44 -3.43 -5.56
CA ILE A 126 -0.17 -3.57 -4.82
C ILE A 126 0.33 -2.26 -4.19
N GLN A 127 -0.11 -1.12 -4.71
CA GLN A 127 0.13 0.21 -4.14
C GLN A 127 -0.40 0.33 -2.70
N ALA A 128 -1.31 -0.55 -2.27
CA ALA A 128 -1.74 -0.65 -0.88
C ALA A 128 -0.57 -0.74 0.11
N LEU A 129 0.55 -1.36 -0.26
CA LEU A 129 1.78 -1.40 0.57
C LEU A 129 2.35 0.00 0.88
N GLY A 130 1.98 1.01 0.09
CA GLY A 130 2.31 2.42 0.34
C GLY A 130 1.57 3.06 1.52
N TRP A 131 0.63 2.36 2.17
CA TRP A 131 -0.16 2.91 3.29
C TRP A 131 0.71 3.45 4.43
N VAL A 132 1.92 2.91 4.61
CA VAL A 132 2.91 3.34 5.60
C VAL A 132 3.36 4.79 5.42
N ALA A 133 3.16 5.38 4.23
CA ALA A 133 3.39 6.79 3.95
C ALA A 133 2.10 7.64 3.99
N MET A 134 0.95 7.03 4.27
CA MET A 134 -0.35 7.69 4.23
C MET A 134 -0.79 8.16 5.61
N ALA A 135 -1.09 9.45 5.73
CA ALA A 135 -1.74 10.04 6.88
C ALA A 135 -2.68 11.17 6.42
N PRO A 136 -3.80 11.41 7.11
CA PRO A 136 -4.27 10.74 8.33
C PRO A 136 -5.20 9.53 8.05
N LYS A 137 -5.33 9.08 6.79
CA LYS A 137 -6.34 8.08 6.37
C LYS A 137 -5.73 6.87 5.65
N PRO A 138 -4.82 6.10 6.27
CA PRO A 138 -4.25 4.89 5.65
C PRO A 138 -5.28 3.78 5.40
N GLY A 139 -6.25 3.58 6.30
CA GLY A 139 -7.29 2.56 6.14
C GLY A 139 -8.15 2.77 4.89
N PRO A 140 -8.76 3.96 4.70
CA PRO A 140 -9.47 4.29 3.47
C PRO A 140 -8.64 4.15 2.20
N TYR A 141 -7.34 4.48 2.25
CA TYR A 141 -6.44 4.28 1.12
C TYR A 141 -6.30 2.79 0.73
N VAL A 142 -6.05 1.90 1.68
CA VAL A 142 -6.00 0.45 1.41
C VAL A 142 -7.35 -0.07 0.91
N LYS A 143 -8.46 0.46 1.40
CA LYS A 143 -9.80 0.12 0.91
C LYS A 143 -9.95 0.46 -0.59
N GLU A 144 -9.53 1.65 -1.01
CA GLU A 144 -9.59 2.04 -2.43
C GLU A 144 -8.77 1.10 -3.32
N MET A 145 -7.58 0.69 -2.85
CA MET A 145 -6.75 -0.28 -3.56
C MET A 145 -7.42 -1.66 -3.64
N ASN A 146 -8.09 -2.09 -2.55
CA ASN A 146 -8.86 -3.34 -2.56
C ASN A 146 -10.07 -3.27 -3.50
N ASP A 147 -10.74 -2.12 -3.59
CA ASP A 147 -11.84 -1.90 -4.55
C ASP A 147 -11.33 -2.02 -6.01
N ALA A 148 -10.11 -1.56 -6.29
CA ALA A 148 -9.45 -1.76 -7.58
C ALA A 148 -9.13 -3.25 -7.85
N ALA A 149 -8.65 -4.00 -6.84
CA ALA A 149 -8.48 -5.45 -6.95
C ALA A 149 -9.81 -6.15 -7.26
N MET A 150 -10.90 -5.74 -6.61
CA MET A 150 -12.24 -6.31 -6.80
C MET A 150 -12.73 -6.20 -8.24
N PHE A 151 -12.44 -5.09 -8.93
CA PHE A 151 -12.81 -4.93 -10.34
C PHE A 151 -12.29 -6.05 -11.23
N TYR A 152 -11.02 -6.45 -11.06
CA TYR A 152 -10.39 -7.50 -11.86
C TYR A 152 -10.67 -8.90 -11.32
N THR A 153 -10.70 -9.09 -10.00
CA THR A 153 -11.05 -10.38 -9.41
C THR A 153 -12.49 -10.78 -9.69
N ASN A 154 -13.43 -9.85 -9.83
CA ASN A 154 -14.79 -10.14 -10.31
C ASN A 154 -14.78 -10.73 -11.73
N ARG A 155 -13.83 -10.32 -12.59
CA ARG A 155 -13.66 -10.92 -13.93
C ARG A 155 -13.11 -12.33 -13.83
N VAL A 156 -12.15 -12.57 -12.93
CA VAL A 156 -11.66 -13.92 -12.60
C VAL A 156 -12.81 -14.81 -12.12
N LEU A 157 -13.63 -14.33 -11.18
CA LEU A 157 -14.80 -15.08 -10.70
C LEU A 157 -15.77 -15.38 -11.84
N LYS A 158 -16.05 -14.42 -12.72
CA LYS A 158 -16.94 -14.63 -13.87
C LYS A 158 -16.42 -15.74 -14.81
N GLU A 159 -15.11 -15.80 -15.01
CA GLU A 159 -14.45 -16.76 -15.91
C GLU A 159 -14.31 -18.16 -15.29
N TYR A 160 -14.01 -18.24 -13.99
CA TYR A 160 -13.60 -19.51 -13.35
C TYR A 160 -14.58 -20.09 -12.34
N LYS A 161 -15.65 -19.38 -11.93
CA LYS A 161 -16.58 -19.85 -10.87
C LYS A 161 -17.17 -21.25 -11.09
N ASP A 162 -17.41 -21.61 -12.35
CA ASP A 162 -18.02 -22.88 -12.75
C ASP A 162 -17.00 -23.77 -13.49
N VAL A 163 -15.73 -23.37 -13.53
CA VAL A 163 -14.65 -24.03 -14.31
C VAL A 163 -13.61 -24.63 -13.37
N ASP A 164 -13.04 -23.81 -12.50
CA ASP A 164 -11.96 -24.23 -11.61
C ASP A 164 -12.00 -23.44 -10.30
N LYS A 165 -12.36 -24.17 -9.24
CA LYS A 165 -12.55 -23.65 -7.89
C LYS A 165 -11.28 -23.01 -7.33
N LYS A 166 -10.08 -23.42 -7.77
CA LYS A 166 -8.82 -22.85 -7.24
C LYS A 166 -8.71 -21.35 -7.51
N HIS A 167 -9.23 -20.86 -8.63
CA HIS A 167 -9.21 -19.44 -8.97
C HIS A 167 -10.22 -18.65 -8.12
N VAL A 168 -11.34 -19.27 -7.74
CA VAL A 168 -12.30 -18.68 -6.80
C VAL A 168 -11.68 -18.55 -5.42
N ASP A 169 -10.99 -19.60 -4.97
CA ASP A 169 -10.34 -19.61 -3.67
C ASP A 169 -9.12 -18.67 -3.67
N TRP A 170 -8.40 -18.54 -4.79
CA TRP A 170 -7.34 -17.54 -4.99
C TRP A 170 -7.86 -16.12 -4.83
N VAL A 171 -8.99 -15.78 -5.45
CA VAL A 171 -9.63 -14.46 -5.31
C VAL A 171 -9.95 -14.16 -3.85
N LYS A 172 -10.54 -15.12 -3.13
CA LYS A 172 -10.86 -14.94 -1.70
C LYS A 172 -9.61 -14.72 -0.86
N ALA A 173 -8.59 -15.56 -1.05
CA ALA A 173 -7.33 -15.44 -0.31
C ALA A 173 -6.65 -14.09 -0.58
N TYR A 174 -6.62 -13.67 -1.85
CA TYR A 174 -6.00 -12.40 -2.22
C TYR A 174 -6.71 -11.18 -1.61
N LEU A 175 -8.04 -11.10 -1.72
CA LEU A 175 -8.81 -10.00 -1.13
C LEU A 175 -8.79 -10.02 0.41
N SER A 176 -8.58 -11.19 1.01
CA SER A 176 -8.44 -11.32 2.46
C SER A 176 -7.20 -10.59 2.98
N ILE A 177 -6.09 -10.57 2.23
CA ILE A 177 -4.87 -9.84 2.62
C ILE A 177 -5.20 -8.36 2.88
N TRP A 178 -5.88 -7.71 1.94
CA TRP A 178 -6.21 -6.29 2.04
C TRP A 178 -7.28 -5.99 3.07
N THR A 179 -8.18 -6.95 3.32
CA THR A 179 -9.21 -6.82 4.35
C THR A 179 -8.60 -6.91 5.75
N GLU A 180 -7.72 -7.88 5.98
CA GLU A 180 -6.98 -8.04 7.23
C GLU A 180 -5.99 -6.88 7.44
N LEU A 181 -5.38 -6.36 6.38
CA LEU A 181 -4.52 -5.18 6.46
C LEU A 181 -5.31 -3.93 6.90
N GLN A 182 -6.54 -3.75 6.41
CA GLN A 182 -7.41 -2.67 6.89
C GLN A 182 -7.78 -2.82 8.37
N ALA A 183 -8.07 -4.05 8.82
CA ALA A 183 -8.34 -4.34 10.22
C ALA A 183 -7.11 -4.02 11.10
N TYR A 184 -5.94 -4.49 10.68
CA TYR A 184 -4.65 -4.18 11.31
C TYR A 184 -4.39 -2.67 11.41
N ILE A 185 -4.53 -1.93 10.31
CA ILE A 185 -4.34 -0.48 10.29
C ILE A 185 -5.34 0.20 11.22
N LYS A 186 -6.60 -0.23 11.24
CA LYS A 186 -7.63 0.35 12.11
C LYS A 186 -7.27 0.18 13.58
N GLU A 187 -6.72 -0.96 13.96
CA GLU A 187 -6.37 -1.30 15.34
C GLU A 187 -5.10 -0.58 15.82
N PHE A 188 -4.04 -0.58 15.01
CA PHE A 188 -2.71 -0.14 15.46
C PHE A 188 -2.24 1.21 14.86
N HIS A 189 -2.75 1.59 13.69
CA HIS A 189 -2.24 2.73 12.90
C HIS A 189 -3.36 3.60 12.31
N THR A 190 -4.44 3.84 13.07
CA THR A 190 -5.68 4.46 12.57
C THR A 190 -5.43 5.79 11.84
N THR A 191 -4.45 6.57 12.31
CA THR A 191 -4.07 7.89 11.76
C THR A 191 -2.78 7.89 10.95
N GLY A 192 -2.26 6.72 10.58
CA GLY A 192 -0.95 6.54 9.96
C GLY A 192 0.10 6.03 10.94
N LEU A 193 1.19 5.50 10.38
CA LEU A 193 2.35 5.08 11.16
C LEU A 193 2.91 6.29 11.96
N PRO A 194 3.21 6.16 13.26
CA PRO A 194 3.80 7.24 14.05
C PRO A 194 5.09 7.76 13.37
N GLY A 195 5.01 8.96 12.77
CA GLY A 195 6.06 9.50 11.89
C GLY A 195 5.58 9.92 10.48
N ALA A 196 4.32 9.69 10.13
CA ALA A 196 3.66 10.22 8.93
C ALA A 196 2.86 11.52 9.20
N LYS A 197 3.01 12.14 10.38
CA LYS A 197 2.23 13.33 10.76
C LYS A 197 2.62 14.54 9.89
N ARG A 198 1.65 14.99 9.09
CA ARG A 198 1.51 16.39 8.69
C ARG A 198 1.26 17.23 9.94
N ASP A 199 2.08 18.24 10.17
CA ASP A 199 1.83 19.20 11.23
C ASP A 199 0.47 19.88 11.02
N CYS A 200 -0.44 19.73 11.99
CA CYS A 200 -1.46 20.72 12.35
C CYS A 200 -2.25 20.21 13.56
N GLY A 201 -2.04 20.88 14.70
CA GLY A 201 -2.83 20.70 15.91
C GLY A 201 -1.94 20.62 17.13
N LYS A 202 -1.80 21.76 17.82
CA LYS A 202 -1.10 21.93 19.10
C LYS A 202 -1.10 20.66 19.94
N ARG A 203 0.11 20.23 20.32
CA ARG A 203 0.37 19.27 21.40
C ARG A 203 -0.52 19.60 22.60
N THR A 204 -1.57 18.82 22.84
CA THR A 204 -2.16 18.71 24.17
C THR A 204 -1.20 17.88 25.00
N GLU A 205 -0.36 18.62 25.72
CA GLU A 205 0.44 18.11 26.80
C GLU A 205 -0.50 17.60 27.90
N TRP A 206 -0.29 16.35 28.34
CA TRP A 206 -0.99 15.79 29.49
C TRP A 206 -0.74 16.69 30.71
N THR A 207 -1.75 17.44 31.13
CA THR A 207 -1.74 18.15 32.41
C THR A 207 -2.90 17.65 33.26
N LEU A 208 -2.56 17.19 34.46
CA LEU A 208 -3.46 16.71 35.50
C LEU A 208 -4.43 17.82 35.97
N PRO A 209 -5.60 17.46 36.53
CA PRO A 209 -6.63 18.43 36.86
C PRO A 209 -6.32 19.14 38.19
N SER A 210 -6.42 20.47 38.21
CA SER A 210 -6.51 21.25 39.45
C SER A 210 -7.23 22.58 39.20
N GLY A 211 -8.45 22.68 39.76
CA GLY A 211 -9.00 23.84 40.48
C GLY A 211 -9.24 25.17 39.74
N PRO A 212 -10.39 25.86 39.97
CA PRO A 212 -10.81 27.03 39.20
C PRO A 212 -10.29 28.35 39.80
N SER A 213 -9.96 29.33 38.96
CA SER A 213 -10.05 30.75 39.31
C SER A 213 -10.11 31.67 38.08
N ALA A 214 -10.78 32.80 38.27
CA ALA A 214 -11.34 33.71 37.29
C ALA A 214 -10.36 34.74 36.70
N GLY A 215 -10.75 35.33 35.55
CA GLY A 215 -10.54 36.76 35.31
C GLY A 215 -9.60 37.18 34.16
N SER A 216 -10.22 37.72 33.11
CA SER A 216 -9.82 38.92 32.33
C SER A 216 -8.61 38.94 31.37
N GLY A 217 -8.92 39.24 30.09
CA GLY A 217 -8.20 40.21 29.25
C GLY A 217 -7.35 39.66 28.08
N PRO A 218 -7.50 40.15 26.83
CA PRO A 218 -6.61 39.80 25.72
C PRO A 218 -5.43 40.81 25.60
N PRO A 219 -4.17 40.37 25.41
CA PRO A 219 -3.07 41.26 25.07
C PRO A 219 -2.75 41.21 23.54
N PRO A 220 -1.91 42.15 23.05
CA PRO A 220 -2.09 42.80 21.74
C PRO A 220 -1.35 42.12 20.58
N ARG A 221 -1.73 42.53 19.35
CA ARG A 221 -1.06 42.19 18.09
C ARG A 221 0.27 42.96 17.99
N SER A 222 1.37 42.25 17.77
CA SER A 222 2.69 42.82 17.44
C SER A 222 3.11 42.45 15.99
N PRO A 223 3.99 43.25 15.36
CA PRO A 223 4.10 43.42 13.91
C PRO A 223 4.98 42.36 13.22
N GLY A 224 4.83 42.30 11.89
CA GLY A 224 5.37 41.27 11.01
C GLY A 224 6.88 41.03 11.10
N ARG A 225 7.24 39.75 10.94
CA ARG A 225 8.61 39.27 10.74
C ARG A 225 8.78 38.87 9.25
N PRO A 226 9.98 39.03 8.64
CA PRO A 226 10.22 38.76 7.22
C PRO A 226 10.08 37.26 6.91
N PRO A 227 9.88 36.88 5.63
CA PRO A 227 9.74 35.48 5.24
C PRO A 227 11.03 34.73 5.55
N SER A 228 10.92 33.71 6.40
CA SER A 228 11.92 32.66 6.50
C SER A 228 11.76 31.76 5.28
N SER A 229 12.88 31.37 4.70
CA SER A 229 13.03 30.41 3.60
C SER A 229 12.15 29.17 3.79
N PRO A 230 11.68 28.54 2.70
CA PRO A 230 10.79 27.38 2.79
C PRO A 230 11.57 26.22 3.41
N SER A 231 11.16 25.79 4.59
CA SER A 231 11.48 24.45 5.09
C SER A 231 10.84 23.45 4.12
N SER A 232 11.67 22.63 3.48
CA SER A 232 11.27 21.50 2.65
C SER A 232 10.34 20.60 3.44
N ASP A 233 9.08 20.54 3.05
CA ASP A 233 8.07 19.69 3.68
C ASP A 233 8.28 18.23 3.22
N GLU A 234 9.16 17.49 3.90
CA GLU A 234 9.59 16.14 3.49
C GLU A 234 8.49 15.08 3.64
N SER A 235 7.45 15.35 4.45
CA SER A 235 6.22 14.53 4.48
C SER A 235 5.47 14.59 3.15
N ALA A 236 5.53 15.73 2.45
CA ALA A 236 5.01 15.86 1.09
C ALA A 236 5.85 15.04 0.12
N SER A 237 7.19 15.00 0.28
CA SER A 237 8.09 14.18 -0.54
C SER A 237 7.81 12.67 -0.42
N ARG A 238 7.44 12.18 0.77
CA ARG A 238 7.14 10.76 1.02
C ARG A 238 5.83 10.31 0.39
N SER A 239 4.77 11.11 0.54
CA SER A 239 3.51 10.89 -0.20
C SER A 239 3.72 11.08 -1.70
N ALA A 240 4.59 12.01 -2.11
CA ALA A 240 4.91 12.28 -3.51
C ALA A 240 5.64 11.10 -4.17
N LEU A 241 6.50 10.37 -3.44
CA LEU A 241 7.15 9.16 -3.97
C LEU A 241 6.10 8.12 -4.39
N PHE A 242 5.17 7.77 -3.48
CA PHE A 242 4.09 6.84 -3.82
C PHE A 242 3.10 7.44 -4.82
N ALA A 243 2.82 8.75 -4.77
CA ALA A 243 1.98 9.41 -5.76
C ALA A 243 2.62 9.43 -7.16
N GLN A 244 3.95 9.49 -7.28
CA GLN A 244 4.68 9.39 -8.54
C GLN A 244 4.66 7.94 -9.07
N ILE A 245 4.77 6.95 -8.18
CA ILE A 245 4.55 5.54 -8.53
C ILE A 245 3.12 5.34 -9.05
N ASN A 246 2.13 5.97 -8.40
CA ASN A 246 0.73 5.91 -8.82
C ASN A 246 0.48 6.58 -10.17
N GLN A 247 1.34 7.50 -10.60
CA GLN A 247 1.22 8.16 -11.90
C GLN A 247 1.69 7.27 -13.05
N GLY A 248 2.47 6.21 -12.79
CA GLY A 248 3.08 5.34 -13.79
C GLY A 248 3.93 6.16 -14.77
N GLU A 249 5.25 5.98 -14.83
CA GLU A 249 6.14 6.77 -15.70
C GLU A 249 5.90 6.61 -17.23
N SER A 250 4.72 6.17 -17.66
CA SER A 250 4.30 6.17 -19.07
C SER A 250 2.80 6.36 -19.32
N ILE A 251 1.97 6.74 -18.35
CA ILE A 251 0.54 7.02 -18.65
C ILE A 251 0.41 8.32 -19.48
N THR A 252 1.28 9.29 -19.30
CA THR A 252 1.21 10.58 -20.03
C THR A 252 1.89 10.56 -21.41
N HIS A 253 2.76 9.59 -21.71
CA HIS A 253 3.29 9.40 -23.08
C HIS A 253 2.28 8.73 -24.02
N ALA A 254 1.28 8.04 -23.46
CA ALA A 254 0.15 7.48 -24.20
C ALA A 254 -1.03 8.46 -24.33
N LEU A 255 -0.96 9.63 -23.69
CA LEU A 255 -1.92 10.72 -23.90
C LEU A 255 -1.44 11.57 -25.06
N ASN A 256 -2.26 11.68 -26.10
CA ASN A 256 -2.01 12.62 -27.20
C ASN A 256 -1.98 14.05 -26.64
N HIS A 257 -0.79 14.57 -26.35
CA HIS A 257 -0.60 15.98 -26.05
C HIS A 257 -0.78 16.78 -27.33
N VAL A 258 -1.90 17.48 -27.44
CA VAL A 258 -2.09 18.41 -28.56
C VAL A 258 -1.48 19.76 -28.21
N MET A 259 -0.31 20.02 -28.79
CA MET A 259 0.42 21.28 -28.64
C MET A 259 -0.13 22.42 -29.51
N GLY A 260 -1.23 22.19 -30.25
CA GLY A 260 -1.84 23.11 -31.20
C GLY A 260 -3.30 23.45 -30.91
N LYS A 261 -3.99 24.08 -31.88
CA LYS A 261 -5.44 24.35 -31.82
C LYS A 261 -6.20 23.09 -32.25
N VAL A 262 -7.09 22.59 -31.39
CA VAL A 262 -7.98 21.46 -31.70
C VAL A 262 -9.39 21.97 -31.89
N PRO A 263 -9.95 21.98 -33.11
CA PRO A 263 -11.31 22.45 -33.33
C PRO A 263 -12.38 21.47 -32.80
N THR A 264 -12.09 20.16 -32.78
CA THR A 264 -13.08 19.14 -32.37
C THR A 264 -12.40 17.95 -31.70
N ILE A 265 -12.96 17.47 -30.58
CA ILE A 265 -12.54 16.23 -29.89
C ILE A 265 -13.70 15.24 -29.87
N SER A 266 -13.46 14.03 -30.37
CA SER A 266 -14.40 12.91 -30.32
C SER A 266 -13.94 11.85 -29.33
N ILE A 267 -14.74 11.58 -28.32
CA ILE A 267 -14.44 10.60 -27.26
C ILE A 267 -15.46 9.47 -27.35
N ASN A 268 -14.99 8.24 -27.61
CA ASN A 268 -15.84 7.08 -27.82
C ASN A 268 -15.42 5.91 -26.92
N LYS A 269 -16.39 5.16 -26.39
CA LYS A 269 -16.22 3.97 -25.53
C LYS A 269 -15.28 4.19 -24.33
N THR A 270 -15.52 5.21 -23.51
CA THR A 270 -14.81 5.40 -22.24
C THR A 270 -15.79 5.46 -21.06
N ASP A 271 -15.42 4.84 -19.94
CA ASP A 271 -16.13 4.92 -18.66
C ASP A 271 -15.76 6.21 -17.88
N GLY A 272 -14.72 6.93 -18.35
CA GLY A 272 -14.29 8.22 -17.83
C GLY A 272 -12.94 8.64 -18.42
N CYS A 273 -12.77 9.92 -18.74
CA CYS A 273 -11.48 10.47 -19.18
C CYS A 273 -11.28 11.90 -18.68
N HIS A 274 -10.03 12.28 -18.43
CA HIS A 274 -9.64 13.67 -18.24
C HIS A 274 -8.99 14.19 -19.52
N ALA A 275 -9.59 15.20 -20.14
CA ALA A 275 -9.04 15.88 -21.31
C ALA A 275 -8.49 17.24 -20.91
N TYR A 276 -7.21 17.47 -21.19
CA TYR A 276 -6.54 18.75 -20.91
C TYR A 276 -6.36 19.52 -22.22
N LEU A 277 -7.02 20.67 -22.32
CA LEU A 277 -6.97 21.55 -23.48
C LEU A 277 -5.94 22.66 -23.29
N SER A 278 -5.23 23.00 -24.37
CA SER A 278 -4.38 24.20 -24.40
C SER A 278 -5.25 25.47 -24.37
N LYS A 279 -4.70 26.58 -23.87
CA LYS A 279 -5.40 27.89 -23.88
C LYS A 279 -5.86 28.33 -25.28
N ASN A 280 -5.24 27.81 -26.33
CA ASN A 280 -5.57 28.09 -27.72
C ASN A 280 -6.76 27.27 -28.26
N SER A 281 -7.29 26.34 -27.46
CA SER A 281 -8.37 25.42 -27.82
C SER A 281 -9.60 25.58 -26.91
N LEU A 282 -9.81 26.78 -26.34
CA LEU A 282 -11.01 27.07 -25.54
C LEU A 282 -12.30 26.98 -26.37
N ASP A 283 -12.20 27.22 -27.68
CA ASP A 283 -13.32 27.16 -28.64
C ASP A 283 -13.60 25.72 -29.13
N CYS A 284 -12.98 24.70 -28.54
CA CYS A 284 -13.07 23.31 -29.00
C CYS A 284 -14.48 22.72 -28.75
N GLU A 285 -15.06 22.13 -29.79
CA GLU A 285 -16.34 21.41 -29.69
C GLU A 285 -16.09 19.97 -29.18
N ILE A 286 -16.79 19.59 -28.11
CA ILE A 286 -16.70 18.26 -27.50
C ILE A 286 -17.93 17.44 -27.88
N VAL A 287 -17.72 16.36 -28.62
CA VAL A 287 -18.78 15.41 -29.01
C VAL A 287 -18.54 14.08 -28.30
N SER A 288 -19.53 13.63 -27.53
CA SER A 288 -19.50 12.32 -26.84
C SER A 288 -20.59 11.40 -27.38
N ALA A 289 -20.25 10.13 -27.60
CA ALA A 289 -21.22 9.09 -27.95
C ALA A 289 -21.13 7.94 -26.94
N LYS A 290 -22.24 7.63 -26.28
CA LYS A 290 -22.36 6.50 -25.34
C LYS A 290 -22.90 5.31 -26.14
N SER A 291 -22.13 4.23 -26.25
CA SER A 291 -22.68 2.95 -26.72
C SER A 291 -23.34 2.28 -25.51
N SER A 292 -24.64 1.99 -25.62
CA SER A 292 -25.34 1.08 -24.72
C SER A 292 -24.74 -0.33 -24.75
#